data_AF-W7YCG5-F1
#
_entry.id   AF-W7YCG5-F1
#
_cell.length_a   1.000
_cell.length_b   1.000
_cell.length_c   1.000
_cell.angle_alpha   90.00
_cell.angle_beta   90.00
_cell.angle_gamma   90.00
#
_symmetry.space_group_name_H-M   'P 1'
#
loop_
_entity.id
_entity.type
_entity.pdbx_description
1 polymer ?
#
loop_
_entity_poly.entity_id
_entity_poly.type
_entity_poly.pdbx_seq_one_letter_code
_entity_poly.pdbx_strand_id
1 'polypeptide(L)'
;MNTKQLKWLSYLTFITMFCATFGGTVVTKTESGLGCGHEWPLCQGKFVPAHTIASLIEYSHRLVSGLAGLTAVIAVLCFWFFAKNVEICEYILS
;
A
#
# COMPACT_ATOMS: atom_id res chain seq x y z
N MET A 1 2.35 -3.89 22.86
CA MET A 1 1.48 -4.02 21.67
C MET A 1 0.52 -5.16 21.91
N ASN A 2 -0.79 -4.93 21.87
CA ASN A 2 -1.75 -6.01 22.12
C ASN A 2 -1.81 -6.97 20.92
N THR A 3 -1.97 -8.27 21.14
CA THR A 3 -2.08 -9.29 20.07
C THR A 3 -3.23 -8.97 19.10
N LYS A 4 -4.31 -8.33 19.57
CA LYS A 4 -5.39 -7.81 18.72
C LYS A 4 -4.93 -6.76 17.72
N GLN A 5 -4.00 -5.87 18.08
CA GLN A 5 -3.50 -4.81 17.19
C GLN A 5 -2.63 -5.38 16.07
N LEU A 6 -1.79 -6.40 16.37
CA LEU A 6 -1.02 -7.13 15.34
C LEU A 6 -1.93 -7.85 14.33
N LYS A 7 -2.99 -8.50 14.83
CA LYS A 7 -3.98 -9.15 13.96
C LYS A 7 -4.66 -8.14 13.03
N TRP A 8 -5.05 -6.98 13.58
CA TRP A 8 -5.69 -5.92 12.79
C TRP A 8 -4.75 -5.33 11.73
N LEU A 9 -3.49 -5.08 12.07
CA LEU A 9 -2.46 -4.66 11.11
C LEU A 9 -2.26 -5.70 10.01
N SER A 10 -2.23 -6.99 10.35
CA SER A 10 -2.10 -8.06 9.35
C SER A 10 -3.28 -8.08 8.37
N TYR A 11 -4.51 -7.95 8.87
CA TYR A 11 -5.69 -7.89 8.00
C TYR A 11 -5.71 -6.65 7.11
N LEU A 12 -5.36 -5.48 7.65
CA LEU A 12 -5.24 -4.24 6.85
C LEU A 12 -4.21 -4.38 5.74
N THR A 13 -3.04 -4.93 6.05
CA THR A 13 -1.95 -5.08 5.07
C THR A 13 -2.35 -6.06 3.97
N PHE A 14 -3.04 -7.15 4.32
CA PHE A 14 -3.59 -8.08 3.34
C PHE A 14 -4.61 -7.42 2.41
N ILE A 15 -5.58 -6.70 2.96
CA ILE A 15 -6.62 -6.01 2.17
C ILE A 15 -6.01 -4.96 1.25
N THR A 16 -5.09 -4.13 1.77
CA THR A 16 -4.44 -3.08 0.96
C THR A 16 -3.63 -3.66 -0.18
N MET A 17 -2.91 -4.76 0.04
CA MET A 17 -2.13 -5.43 -1.01
C MET A 17 -3.01 -6.14 -2.05
N PHE A 18 -4.13 -6.72 -1.60
CA PHE A 18 -5.13 -7.30 -2.49
C PHE A 18 -5.75 -6.23 -3.41
N CYS A 19 -6.15 -5.09 -2.84
CA CYS A 19 -6.68 -3.96 -3.62
C CYS A 19 -5.66 -3.40 -4.62
N ALA A 20 -4.37 -3.32 -4.25
CA ALA A 20 -3.31 -2.88 -5.17
C ALA A 20 -3.17 -3.83 -6.36
N THR A 21 -3.06 -5.14 -6.10
CA THR A 21 -2.91 -6.17 -7.16
C THR A 21 -4.13 -6.25 -8.07
N PHE A 22 -5.32 -6.17 -7.48
CA PHE A 22 -6.57 -6.15 -8.24
C PHE A 22 -6.67 -4.89 -9.10
N GLY A 23 -6.35 -3.71 -8.54
CA GLY A 23 -6.29 -2.46 -9.29
C GLY A 23 -5.32 -2.52 -10.48
N GLY A 24 -4.17 -3.17 -10.33
CA GLY A 24 -3.19 -3.33 -11.43
C GLY A 24 -3.73 -4.21 -12.56
N THR A 25 -4.52 -5.23 -12.21
CA THR A 25 -5.20 -6.08 -13.19
C THR A 25 -6.26 -5.30 -13.96
N VAL A 26 -7.01 -4.42 -13.29
CA VAL A 26 -8.03 -3.57 -13.91
C VAL A 26 -7.40 -2.58 -14.89
N VAL A 27 -6.30 -1.91 -14.52
CA VAL A 27 -5.56 -0.99 -15.41
C VAL A 27 -5.06 -1.72 -16.67
N THR A 28 -4.54 -2.94 -16.49
CA THR A 28 -4.02 -3.77 -17.59
C THR A 28 -5.13 -4.19 -18.55
N LYS A 29 -6.31 -4.54 -18.01
CA LYS A 29 -7.48 -4.98 -18.80
C LYS A 29 -8.20 -3.85 -19.52
N THR A 30 -8.08 -2.61 -19.04
CA THR A 30 -8.69 -1.42 -19.66
C THR A 30 -7.78 -0.73 -20.67
N GLU A 31 -6.63 -1.32 -21.02
CA GLU A 31 -5.59 -0.75 -21.90
C GLU A 31 -5.26 0.71 -21.57
N SER A 32 -5.47 1.10 -20.31
CA SER A 32 -5.42 2.48 -19.82
C SER A 32 -4.06 2.82 -19.20
N GLY A 33 -3.02 2.03 -19.47
CA GLY A 33 -1.68 2.16 -18.90
C GLY A 33 -0.89 3.40 -19.33
N LEU A 34 -1.49 4.29 -20.12
CA LEU A 34 -0.93 5.57 -20.59
C LEU A 34 -1.85 6.78 -20.28
N GLY A 35 -2.89 6.61 -19.45
CA GLY A 35 -3.85 7.66 -19.14
C GLY A 35 -3.24 8.87 -18.42
N CYS A 36 -2.11 8.68 -17.72
CA CYS A 36 -1.45 9.70 -16.92
C CYS A 36 -0.05 10.09 -17.44
N GLY A 37 0.47 9.35 -18.43
CA GLY A 37 1.81 9.56 -18.99
C GLY A 37 2.96 9.25 -18.01
N HIS A 38 4.18 9.70 -18.34
CA HIS A 38 5.39 9.46 -17.53
C HIS A 38 5.53 10.39 -16.31
N GLU A 39 4.50 11.17 -16.02
CA GLU A 39 4.54 12.23 -15.03
C GLU A 39 4.08 11.71 -13.65
N TRP A 40 4.92 11.93 -12.64
CA TRP A 40 4.68 11.57 -11.25
C TRP A 40 5.32 12.67 -10.39
N PRO A 41 4.57 13.41 -9.54
CA PRO A 41 3.28 13.09 -8.90
C PRO A 41 2.05 13.74 -9.56
N LEU A 42 2.23 14.56 -10.60
CA LEU A 42 1.14 15.25 -11.29
C LEU A 42 0.68 14.43 -12.50
N CYS A 43 -0.63 14.21 -12.62
CA CYS A 43 -1.24 13.59 -13.79
C CYS A 43 -1.58 14.67 -14.81
N GLN A 44 -0.79 14.82 -15.89
CA GLN A 44 -0.98 15.89 -16.89
C GLN A 44 -1.08 17.30 -16.25
N GLY A 45 -0.25 17.57 -15.24
CA GLY A 45 -0.23 18.87 -14.56
C GLY A 45 -1.39 19.15 -13.57
N LYS A 46 -2.28 18.19 -13.26
CA LYS A 46 -3.35 18.34 -12.25
C LYS A 46 -3.34 17.24 -11.19
N PHE A 47 -3.72 17.59 -9.95
CA PHE A 47 -3.84 16.68 -8.81
C PHE A 47 -5.15 15.87 -8.81
N VAL A 48 -6.16 16.31 -9.59
CA VAL A 48 -7.45 15.64 -9.78
C VAL A 48 -7.72 15.54 -11.29
N PRO A 49 -7.68 14.33 -11.88
CA PRO A 49 -7.89 14.16 -13.32
C PRO A 49 -9.39 14.26 -13.64
N ALA A 50 -9.79 15.33 -14.34
CA ALA A 50 -11.16 15.50 -14.86
C ALA A 50 -11.28 15.09 -16.35
N HIS A 51 -10.19 14.62 -16.97
CA HIS A 51 -10.09 14.57 -18.42
C HIS A 51 -10.44 13.21 -19.05
N THR A 52 -10.32 12.05 -18.36
CA THR A 52 -10.85 10.73 -18.81
C THR A 52 -11.05 9.72 -17.64
N ILE A 53 -11.90 8.70 -17.82
CA ILE A 53 -12.06 7.57 -16.87
C ILE A 53 -10.76 6.77 -16.72
N ALA A 54 -9.98 6.63 -17.80
CA ALA A 54 -8.70 5.94 -17.81
C ALA A 54 -7.67 6.57 -16.84
N SER A 55 -7.51 7.90 -16.86
CA SER A 55 -6.61 8.62 -15.95
C SER A 55 -7.02 8.50 -14.48
N LEU A 56 -8.33 8.42 -14.19
CA LEU A 56 -8.86 8.25 -12.84
C LEU A 56 -8.52 6.86 -12.26
N ILE A 57 -8.60 5.82 -13.10
CA ILE A 57 -8.26 4.44 -12.72
C ILE A 57 -6.75 4.31 -12.48
N GLU A 58 -5.92 4.89 -13.35
CA GLU A 58 -4.45 4.85 -13.19
C GLU A 58 -3.98 5.62 -11.93
N TYR A 59 -4.56 6.80 -11.66
CA TYR A 59 -4.27 7.57 -10.45
C TYR A 59 -4.68 6.82 -9.17
N SER A 60 -5.88 6.23 -9.17
CA SER A 60 -6.36 5.43 -8.03
C SER A 60 -5.48 4.21 -7.77
N HIS A 61 -5.03 3.53 -8.83
CA HIS A 61 -4.10 2.41 -8.71
C HIS A 61 -2.73 2.84 -8.15
N ARG A 62 -2.19 3.98 -8.60
CA ARG A 62 -0.93 4.55 -8.06
C ARG A 62 -1.05 4.91 -6.58
N LEU A 63 -2.16 5.52 -6.17
CA LEU A 63 -2.44 5.84 -4.76
C LEU A 63 -2.54 4.57 -3.90
N VAL A 64 -3.33 3.58 -4.34
CA VAL A 64 -3.51 2.33 -3.59
C VAL A 64 -2.20 1.55 -3.48
N SER A 65 -1.39 1.52 -4.55
CA SER A 65 -0.06 0.89 -4.52
C SER A 65 0.90 1.61 -3.58
N GLY A 66 0.89 2.95 -3.56
CA GLY A 66 1.68 3.74 -2.61
C GLY A 66 1.27 3.49 -1.17
N LEU A 67 -0.04 3.48 -0.89
CA LEU A 67 -0.56 3.13 0.44
C LEU A 67 -0.21 1.71 0.85
N ALA A 68 -0.31 0.73 -0.07
CA ALA A 68 0.04 -0.66 0.19
C ALA A 68 1.53 -0.83 0.54
N GLY A 69 2.41 -0.09 -0.15
CA GLY A 69 3.83 -0.04 0.21
C GLY A 69 4.06 0.56 1.60
N LEU A 70 3.38 1.66 1.92
CA LEU A 70 3.50 2.31 3.23
C LEU A 70 2.97 1.43 4.38
N THR A 71 1.82 0.78 4.20
CA THR A 71 1.26 -0.15 5.21
C THR A 71 2.16 -1.36 5.40
N ALA A 72 2.78 -1.87 4.33
CA ALA A 72 3.75 -2.96 4.42
C ALA A 72 5.00 -2.55 5.23
N VAL A 73 5.57 -1.37 4.99
CA VAL A 73 6.72 -0.86 5.77
C VAL A 73 6.34 -0.70 7.25
N ILE A 74 5.18 -0.13 7.54
CA ILE A 74 4.69 0.02 8.93
C ILE A 74 4.51 -1.35 9.59
N ALA A 75 3.94 -2.33 8.87
CA ALA A 75 3.77 -3.68 9.38
C ALA A 75 5.12 -4.35 9.70
N VAL A 76 6.11 -4.22 8.82
CA VAL A 76 7.47 -4.74 9.04
C VAL A 76 8.14 -4.07 10.22
N LEU A 77 8.07 -2.73 10.33
CA LEU A 77 8.62 -2.00 11.47
C LEU A 77 7.95 -2.42 12.78
N CYS A 78 6.62 -2.46 12.84
CA CYS A 78 5.89 -2.92 14.01
C CYS A 78 6.27 -4.36 14.40
N PHE A 79 6.39 -5.27 13.43
CA PHE A 79 6.80 -6.64 13.70
C PHE A 79 8.24 -6.72 14.19
N TRP A 80 9.16 -5.97 13.59
CA TRP A 80 10.56 -5.94 13.97
C TRP A 80 10.75 -5.36 15.39
N PHE A 81 10.08 -4.25 15.72
CA PHE A 81 10.09 -3.72 17.07
C PHE A 81 9.48 -4.71 18.07
N PHE A 82 8.40 -5.42 17.71
CA PHE A 82 7.81 -6.42 18.61
C PHE A 82 8.73 -7.63 18.83
N ALA A 83 9.33 -8.17 17.77
CA ALA A 83 10.28 -9.28 17.84
C ALA A 83 11.51 -8.90 18.69
N LYS A 84 12.06 -7.69 18.49
CA LYS A 84 13.20 -7.22 19.28
C LYS A 84 12.84 -7.07 20.77
N ASN A 85 11.62 -6.65 21.10
CA ASN A 85 11.16 -6.58 22.49
C ASN A 85 10.98 -7.98 23.12
N VAL A 86 10.61 -8.99 22.33
CA VAL A 86 10.54 -10.39 22.80
C VAL A 86 11.94 -10.94 23.05
N GLU A 87 12.87 -10.76 22.11
CA GLU A 87 14.28 -11.19 22.26
C GLU A 87 14.95 -10.53 23.48
N ILE A 88 14.73 -9.23 23.72
CA ILE A 88 15.26 -8.53 24.91
C ILE A 88 14.67 -9.10 26.21
N CYS A 89 13.38 -9.44 26.22
CA CYS A 89 12.73 -10.02 27.38
C CYS A 89 13.28 -11.42 27.68
N GLU A 90 13.53 -12.22 26.64
CA GLU A 90 14.15 -13.56 26.74
C GLU A 90 15.61 -13.48 27.22
N TYR A 91 16.38 -12.47 26.77
CA TYR A 91 17.75 -12.23 27.21
C TYR A 91 17.84 -11.72 28.68
N ILE A 92 16.80 -11.04 29.18
CA ILE A 92 16.73 -10.57 30.58
C ILE A 92 16.22 -11.67 31.53
N LEU A 93 15.50 -12.68 31.02
CA LEU A 93 14.94 -13.80 31.78
C LEU A 93 15.84 -15.05 31.82
N SER A 94 16.97 -15.03 31.11
CA SER A 94 18.04 -16.04 31.17
C SER A 94 19.22 -15.56 32.01
#